data_AF-A0A520BJE6-F1
#
_entry.id   AF-A0A520BJE6-F1
#
_cell.length_a   1.000
_cell.length_b   1.000
_cell.length_c   1.000
_cell.angle_alpha   90.00
_cell.angle_beta   90.00
_cell.angle_gamma   90.00
#
_symmetry.space_group_name_H-M   'P 1'
#
loop_
_entity.id
_entity.type
_entity.pdbx_description
1 polymer ?
#
loop_
_entity_poly.entity_id
_entity_poly.type
_entity_poly.pdbx_seq_one_letter_code
_entity_poly.pdbx_strand_id
1 'polypeptide(L)'
;AAAASIVTFFTFLPSFVFILAGGPVIESTHGKLKFTAPLMAITAAVVGVILNLALFFAWHVLWPQGWAGRFDWVSALIAVAAGVALFRFKLGVMPVLGLCAGVGLAASLLMQAH
;
A
#
# COMPACT_ATOMS: atom_id res chain seq x y z
N ALA A 1 -12.17 -13.39 -20.14
CA ALA A 1 -13.54 -13.40 -19.58
C ALA A 1 -13.55 -13.62 -18.07
N ALA A 2 -12.97 -14.70 -17.54
CA ALA A 2 -13.05 -15.06 -16.11
C ALA A 2 -12.56 -13.98 -15.12
N ALA A 3 -11.44 -13.30 -15.40
CA ALA A 3 -10.92 -12.24 -14.54
C ALA A 3 -11.88 -11.03 -14.46
N ALA A 4 -12.49 -10.64 -15.59
CA ALA A 4 -13.44 -9.55 -15.64
C ALA A 4 -14.72 -9.88 -14.86
N SER A 5 -15.24 -11.10 -14.97
CA SER A 5 -16.41 -11.53 -14.19
C SER A 5 -16.15 -11.54 -12.69
N ILE A 6 -14.97 -11.97 -12.24
CA ILE A 6 -14.61 -11.97 -10.82
C ILE A 6 -14.54 -10.54 -10.28
N VAL A 7 -13.86 -9.64 -10.98
CA VAL A 7 -13.78 -8.22 -10.60
C VAL A 7 -15.17 -7.57 -10.59
N THR A 8 -16.02 -7.89 -11.57
CA THR A 8 -17.40 -7.39 -11.60
C THR A 8 -18.20 -7.86 -10.39
N PHE A 9 -18.18 -9.16 -10.06
CA PHE A 9 -18.97 -9.69 -8.96
C PHE A 9 -18.47 -9.26 -7.58
N PHE A 10 -17.16 -9.16 -7.37
CA PHE A 10 -16.58 -8.88 -6.05
C PHE A 10 -16.24 -7.40 -5.80
N THR A 11 -16.05 -6.58 -6.84
CA THR A 11 -15.70 -5.15 -6.69
C THR A 11 -16.79 -4.23 -7.20
N PHE A 12 -17.26 -4.42 -8.43
CA PHE A 12 -18.20 -3.48 -9.04
C PHE A 12 -19.64 -3.68 -8.58
N LEU A 13 -20.15 -4.91 -8.61
CA LEU A 13 -21.53 -5.25 -8.23
C LEU A 13 -21.87 -4.80 -6.80
N PRO A 14 -21.08 -5.12 -5.76
CA PRO A 14 -21.35 -4.63 -4.41
C PRO A 14 -21.28 -3.10 -4.34
N SER A 15 -20.31 -2.45 -4.98
CA SER A 15 -20.22 -0.98 -5.01
C SER A 15 -21.47 -0.34 -5.64
N PHE A 16 -21.96 -0.87 -6.76
CA PHE A 16 -23.18 -0.39 -7.41
C PHE A 16 -24.42 -0.61 -6.54
N VAL A 17 -24.54 -1.76 -5.89
CA VAL A 17 -25.63 -2.03 -4.94
C VAL A 17 -25.61 -1.02 -3.81
N PHE A 18 -24.44 -0.71 -3.24
CA PHE A 18 -24.31 0.31 -2.19
C PHE A 18 -24.62 1.73 -2.68
N ILE A 19 -24.25 2.08 -3.91
CA ILE A 19 -24.58 3.39 -4.52
C ILE A 19 -26.10 3.52 -4.71
N LEU A 20 -26.74 2.50 -5.30
CA LEU A 20 -28.17 2.52 -5.60
C LEU A 20 -29.04 2.40 -4.34
N ALA A 21 -28.64 1.55 -3.38
CA ALA A 21 -29.33 1.42 -2.09
C ALA A 21 -29.06 2.63 -1.16
N GLY A 22 -27.88 3.24 -1.28
CA GLY A 22 -27.50 4.46 -0.55
C GLY A 22 -28.27 5.69 -1.03
N GLY A 23 -28.58 5.82 -2.33
CA GLY A 23 -29.36 6.93 -2.90
C GLY A 23 -30.62 7.31 -2.11
N PRO A 24 -31.59 6.40 -1.89
CA PRO A 24 -32.80 6.69 -1.12
C PRO A 24 -32.54 6.94 0.37
N VAL A 25 -31.49 6.34 0.96
CA VAL A 25 -31.10 6.57 2.37
C VAL A 25 -30.48 7.96 2.56
N ILE A 26 -29.72 8.43 1.57
CA ILE A 26 -29.13 9.77 1.51
C ILE A 26 -30.22 10.83 1.30
N GLU A 27 -31.16 10.58 0.37
CA GLU A 27 -32.31 11.46 0.07
C GLU A 27 -33.24 11.63 1.28
N SER A 28 -33.55 10.53 2.00
CA SER A 28 -34.42 10.54 3.19
C SER A 28 -33.79 11.18 4.43
N THR A 29 -32.49 11.49 4.40
CA THR A 29 -31.75 12.13 5.50
C THR A 29 -31.17 13.50 5.12
N HIS A 30 -31.72 14.14 4.08
CA HIS A 30 -31.44 15.54 3.74
C HIS A 30 -31.77 16.47 4.92
N GLY A 31 -30.75 16.75 5.75
CA GLY A 31 -30.88 17.70 6.86
C GLY A 31 -30.01 17.43 8.09
N LYS A 32 -29.43 16.24 8.31
CA LYS A 32 -28.67 15.96 9.57
C LYS A 32 -27.43 15.07 9.48
N LEU A 33 -26.91 14.76 8.28
CA LEU A 33 -25.74 13.88 8.18
C LEU A 33 -24.43 14.66 8.12
N LYS A 34 -23.76 14.75 9.27
CA LYS A 34 -22.31 14.98 9.36
C LYS A 34 -21.57 13.80 8.71
N PHE A 35 -21.55 13.75 7.38
CA PHE A 35 -20.90 12.70 6.57
C PHE A 35 -19.37 12.62 6.76
N THR A 36 -18.77 13.52 7.54
CA THR A 36 -17.34 13.47 7.89
C THR A 36 -17.01 12.29 8.81
N ALA A 37 -17.89 11.92 9.77
CA ALA A 37 -17.55 10.89 10.75
C ALA A 37 -17.42 9.47 10.15
N PRO A 38 -18.35 8.99 9.30
CA PRO A 38 -18.22 7.69 8.64
C PRO A 38 -17.06 7.66 7.64
N LEU A 39 -16.86 8.73 6.87
CA LEU A 39 -15.80 8.80 5.87
C LEU A 39 -14.41 8.79 6.53
N MET A 40 -14.25 9.53 7.63
CA MET A 40 -13.02 9.51 8.42
C MET A 40 -12.74 8.12 8.98
N ALA A 41 -13.76 7.40 9.46
CA ALA A 41 -13.59 6.02 9.93
C ALA A 41 -13.08 5.08 8.82
N ILE A 42 -13.60 5.20 7.60
CA ILE A 42 -13.14 4.42 6.44
C ILE A 42 -11.68 4.78 6.10
N THR A 43 -11.34 6.07 6.03
CA THR A 43 -9.96 6.50 5.74
C THR A 43 -8.98 6.02 6.81
N ALA A 44 -9.37 6.03 8.09
CA ALA A 44 -8.56 5.54 9.19
C ALA A 44 -8.33 4.03 9.12
N ALA A 45 -9.37 3.26 8.76
CA ALA A 45 -9.25 1.82 8.56
C ALA A 45 -8.28 1.48 7.43
N VAL A 46 -8.41 2.16 6.27
CA VAL A 46 -7.54 1.92 5.11
C VAL A 46 -6.11 2.35 5.40
N VAL A 47 -5.88 3.51 6.01
CA VAL A 47 -4.54 3.97 6.40
C VAL A 47 -3.91 3.01 7.41
N GLY A 48 -4.69 2.51 8.38
CA GLY A 48 -4.24 1.50 9.32
C GLY A 48 -3.82 0.19 8.64
N VAL A 49 -4.60 -0.30 7.67
CA VAL A 49 -4.27 -1.49 6.87
C VAL A 49 -3.00 -1.26 6.04
N ILE A 50 -2.87 -0.12 5.38
CA ILE A 50 -1.67 0.22 4.60
C ILE A 50 -0.44 0.24 5.51
N LEU A 51 -0.55 0.88 6.68
CA LEU A 51 0.54 0.96 7.65
C LEU A 51 0.91 -0.43 8.20
N ASN A 52 -0.06 -1.28 8.49
CA ASN A 52 0.18 -2.65 8.93
C ASN A 52 0.94 -3.46 7.86
N LEU A 53 0.50 -3.39 6.60
CA LEU A 53 1.20 -4.05 5.49
C LEU A 53 2.60 -3.49 5.28
N ALA A 54 2.78 -2.16 5.37
CA ALA A 54 4.09 -1.54 5.24
C ALA A 54 5.07 -2.02 6.33
N LEU A 55 4.61 -2.11 7.58
CA LEU A 55 5.41 -2.64 8.69
C LEU A 55 5.73 -4.12 8.50
N PHE A 56 4.75 -4.92 8.06
CA PHE A 56 4.94 -6.34 7.76
C PHE A 56 6.00 -6.56 6.68
N PHE A 57 5.96 -5.78 5.59
CA PHE A 57 6.96 -5.83 4.54
C PHE A 57 8.31 -5.32 5.00
N ALA A 58 8.38 -4.19 5.71
CA ALA A 58 9.63 -3.67 6.26
C ALA A 58 10.31 -4.72 7.15
N TRP A 59 9.53 -5.39 8.01
CA TRP A 59 10.02 -6.49 8.82
C TRP A 59 10.63 -7.62 7.97
N HIS A 60 9.89 -8.12 6.97
CA HIS A 60 10.37 -9.21 6.11
C HIS A 60 11.55 -8.81 5.22
N VAL A 61 11.65 -7.54 4.85
CA VAL A 61 12.76 -7.00 4.04
C VAL A 61 14.02 -6.82 4.89
N LEU A 62 13.91 -6.32 6.12
CA LEU A 62 15.06 -6.13 7.01
C LEU A 62 15.57 -7.45 7.59
N TRP A 63 14.67 -8.42 7.79
CA TRP A 63 14.98 -9.72 8.40
C TRP A 63 14.41 -10.90 7.60
N PRO A 64 15.02 -11.21 6.43
CA PRO A 64 14.51 -12.26 5.55
C PRO A 64 14.54 -13.67 6.16
N GLN A 65 15.41 -13.91 7.15
CA GLN A 65 15.54 -15.19 7.87
C GLN A 65 14.97 -15.18 9.31
N GLY A 66 14.18 -14.16 9.69
CA GLY A 66 13.58 -14.03 11.03
C GLY A 66 14.58 -13.60 12.11
N TRP A 67 14.16 -13.42 13.37
CA TRP A 67 14.99 -12.85 14.48
C TRP A 67 16.36 -13.50 14.69
N ALA A 68 16.58 -14.72 14.18
CA ALA A 68 17.84 -15.47 14.26
C ALA A 68 18.73 -15.35 13.00
N GLY A 69 18.28 -14.62 11.97
CA GLY A 69 18.96 -14.43 10.69
C GLY A 69 19.87 -13.20 10.65
N ARG A 70 20.66 -13.06 9.57
CA ARG A 70 21.50 -11.88 9.33
C ARG A 70 20.63 -10.65 9.07
N PHE A 71 20.92 -9.56 9.76
CA PHE A 71 20.34 -8.25 9.47
C PHE A 71 20.81 -7.77 8.10
N ASP A 72 19.89 -7.50 7.18
CA ASP A 72 20.25 -7.03 5.84
C ASP A 72 20.43 -5.51 5.84
N TRP A 73 21.65 -5.08 6.20
CA TRP A 73 22.02 -3.66 6.21
C TRP A 73 21.92 -3.01 4.82
N VAL A 74 22.06 -3.79 3.73
CA VAL A 74 21.93 -3.28 2.36
C VAL A 74 20.47 -2.91 2.09
N SER A 75 19.54 -3.81 2.41
CA SER A 75 18.10 -3.56 2.30
C SER A 75 17.65 -2.41 3.19
N ALA A 76 18.18 -2.31 4.42
CA ALA A 76 17.90 -1.19 5.32
C ALA A 76 18.39 0.15 4.72
N LEU A 77 19.59 0.19 4.13
CA LEU A 77 20.16 1.39 3.53
C LEU A 77 19.37 1.83 2.29
N ILE A 78 18.93 0.89 1.44
CA ILE A 78 18.06 1.18 0.30
C ILE A 78 16.71 1.72 0.77
N ALA A 79 16.11 1.13 1.81
CA ALA A 79 14.84 1.59 2.36
C ALA A 79 14.93 3.03 2.91
N VAL A 80 16.01 3.35 3.65
CA VAL A 80 16.25 4.71 4.15
C VAL A 80 16.50 5.68 3.00
N ALA A 81 17.32 5.30 2.01
CA ALA A 81 17.59 6.13 0.84
C ALA A 81 16.31 6.42 0.03
N ALA A 82 15.45 5.42 -0.15
CA ALA A 82 14.15 5.56 -0.81
C ALA A 82 13.21 6.50 -0.03
N GLY A 83 13.14 6.34 1.30
CA GLY A 83 12.38 7.23 2.17
C GLY A 83 12.85 8.68 2.05
N VAL A 84 14.17 8.92 2.11
CA VAL A 84 14.74 10.26 1.93
C VAL A 84 14.44 10.80 0.53
N ALA A 85 14.57 10.00 -0.52
CA ALA A 85 14.24 10.40 -1.90
C ALA A 85 12.77 10.85 -2.06
N LEU A 86 11.84 10.11 -1.44
CA LEU A 86 10.41 10.44 -1.49
C LEU A 86 10.07 11.68 -0.65
N PHE A 87 10.52 11.72 0.62
CA PHE A 87 10.13 12.79 1.55
C PHE A 87 10.91 14.09 1.35
N ARG A 88 12.22 14.01 1.05
CA ARG A 88 13.09 15.19 0.92
C ARG A 88 13.21 15.70 -0.51
N PHE A 89 13.34 14.79 -1.49
CA PHE A 89 13.53 15.17 -2.89
C PHE A 89 12.23 15.23 -3.69
N LYS A 90 11.09 14.82 -3.10
CA LYS A 90 9.77 14.78 -3.78
C LYS A 90 9.82 14.08 -5.14
N LEU A 91 10.73 13.11 -5.30
CA LEU A 91 10.83 12.33 -6.51
C LEU A 91 9.55 11.51 -6.66
N GLY A 92 9.01 11.46 -7.89
CA GLY A 92 7.82 10.68 -8.16
C GLY A 92 8.00 9.21 -7.76
N VAL A 93 6.91 8.52 -7.46
CA VAL A 93 6.95 7.12 -7.01
C VAL A 93 7.62 6.22 -8.06
N MET A 94 7.33 6.44 -9.35
CA MET A 94 7.89 5.66 -10.46
C MET A 94 9.43 5.71 -10.54
N PRO A 95 10.11 6.89 -10.58
CA PRO A 95 11.56 6.92 -10.62
C PRO A 95 12.22 6.36 -9.36
N VAL A 96 11.64 6.55 -8.17
CA VAL A 96 12.17 5.97 -6.92
C VAL A 96 12.10 4.45 -6.94
N LEU A 97 10.97 3.88 -7.40
CA LEU A 97 10.82 2.43 -7.55
C LEU A 97 11.86 1.87 -8.54
N GLY A 98 12.07 2.53 -9.68
CA GLY A 98 13.08 2.13 -10.67
C GLY A 98 14.50 2.15 -10.11
N LEU A 99 14.86 3.19 -9.36
CA LEU A 99 16.16 3.31 -8.70
C LEU A 99 16.37 2.23 -7.63
N CYS A 100 15.38 2.00 -6.77
CA CYS A 100 15.47 0.99 -5.72
C CYS A 100 15.57 -0.42 -6.30
N ALA A 101 14.78 -0.72 -7.34
CA ALA A 101 14.85 -1.99 -8.05
C ALA A 101 16.21 -2.18 -8.73
N GLY A 102 16.73 -1.15 -9.41
CA GLY A 102 18.05 -1.20 -10.06
C GLY A 102 19.19 -1.41 -9.07
N VAL A 103 19.19 -0.67 -7.95
CA VAL A 103 20.21 -0.80 -6.90
C VAL A 103 20.11 -2.17 -6.21
N GLY A 104 18.90 -2.63 -5.89
CA GLY A 104 18.69 -3.95 -5.30
C GLY A 104 19.10 -5.10 -6.22
N LEU A 105 18.82 -4.98 -7.52
CA LEU A 105 19.24 -5.96 -8.52
C LEU A 105 20.78 -5.99 -8.66
N ALA A 106 21.41 -4.83 -8.76
CA ALA A 106 22.87 -4.73 -8.83
C ALA A 106 23.56 -5.30 -7.58
N ALA A 107 23.02 -5.02 -6.39
CA ALA A 107 23.53 -5.58 -5.13
C ALA A 107 23.34 -7.11 -5.06
N SER A 108 22.19 -7.62 -5.49
CA SER A 108 21.90 -9.06 -5.51
C SER A 108 22.83 -9.82 -6.46
N LEU A 109 23.07 -9.27 -7.66
CA LEU A 109 23.99 -9.86 -8.63
C LEU A 109 25.45 -9.84 -8.16
N LEU A 110 25.88 -8.78 -7.46
CA LEU A 110 27.22 -8.69 -6.88
C LEU A 110 27.40 -9.65 -5.70
N MET A 111 26.36 -9.90 -4.90
CA MET A 111 26.41 -10.87 -3.80
C MET A 111 26.28 -12.33 -4.26
N GLN A 112 25.62 -12.61 -5.38
CA GLN A 112 25.54 -13.96 -5.96
C GLN A 112 26.82 -14.38 -6.72
N ALA A 113 27.64 -13.41 -7.13
CA ALA A 113 28.88 -13.66 -7.85
C ALA A 113 30.07 -14.05 -6.94
N HIS A 114 29.85 -14.21 -5.63
CA HIS A 114 30.85 -14.54 -4.62
C HIS A 114 30.38 -15.69 -3.71
#